data_AF-A0A349JK17-F1
#
_entry.id   AF-A0A349JK17-F1
#
_cell.length_a   1.000
_cell.length_b   1.000
_cell.length_c   1.000
_cell.angle_alpha   90.00
_cell.angle_beta   90.00
_cell.angle_gamma   90.00
#
_symmetry.space_group_name_H-M   'P 1'
#
loop_
_entity.id
_entity.type
_entity.pdbx_description
1 polymer ?
#
loop_
_entity_poly.entity_id
_entity_poly.type
_entity_poly.pdbx_seq_one_letter_code
_entity_poly.pdbx_strand_id
1 'polypeptide(L)' 'MLETASANIRIILVEPAGPLNVGSVARVMKNMGLHQLVLVNPQCDYLGEEARL' A
#
# COMPACT_ATOMS: atom_id res chain seq x y z
N MET A 1 -13.59 21.32 -7.66
CA MET A 1 -12.63 20.38 -7.05
C MET A 1 -11.47 20.25 -8.02
N LEU A 2 -10.25 20.59 -7.60
CA LEU A 2 -9.08 20.34 -8.43
C LEU A 2 -8.81 18.82 -8.37
N GLU A 3 -8.99 18.12 -9.48
CA GLU A 3 -8.47 16.75 -9.60
C GLU A 3 -6.95 16.82 -9.49
N THR A 4 -6.40 16.39 -8.37
CA THR A 4 -4.97 16.18 -8.24
C THR A 4 -4.62 14.95 -9.07
N ALA A 5 -3.56 15.02 -9.88
CA ALA A 5 -3.14 13.94 -10.79
C ALA A 5 -2.97 12.56 -10.11
N SER A 6 -2.87 12.50 -8.78
CA SER A 6 -2.78 11.26 -7.99
C SER A 6 -4.11 10.51 -7.81
N ALA A 7 -5.28 11.13 -8.07
CA ALA A 7 -6.58 10.54 -7.79
C ALA A 7 -6.85 9.23 -8.57
N ASN A 8 -6.15 9.00 -9.68
CA ASN A 8 -6.35 7.86 -10.57
C ASN A 8 -5.18 6.85 -10.60
N ILE A 9 -4.23 6.93 -9.66
CA ILE A 9 -3.12 5.99 -9.58
C ILE A 9 -3.45 4.87 -8.60
N ARG A 10 -3.36 3.62 -9.07
CA ARG A 10 -3.45 2.40 -8.22
C ARG A 10 -2.10 1.71 -8.14
N ILE A 11 -1.70 1.34 -6.93
CA ILE A 11 -0.51 0.53 -6.66
C ILE A 11 -1.00 -0.89 -6.34
N ILE A 12 -0.51 -1.87 -7.09
CA ILE A 12 -0.92 -3.28 -6.95
C ILE A 12 0.31 -4.08 -6.53
N LEU A 13 0.26 -4.69 -5.33
CA LEU A 13 1.27 -5.63 -4.87
C LEU A 13 0.77 -7.05 -5.11
N VAL A 14 1.48 -7.80 -5.93
CA VAL A 14 1.17 -9.21 -6.23
C VAL A 14 2.10 -10.09 -5.41
N GLU A 15 1.51 -11.02 -4.66
CA GLU A 15 2.21 -11.97 -3.80
C GLU A 15 3.22 -11.33 -2.81
N PRO A 16 2.87 -10.21 -2.13
CA PRO A 16 3.77 -9.65 -1.12
C PRO A 16 3.99 -10.66 0.01
N ALA A 17 5.26 -10.93 0.32
CA ALA A 17 5.66 -11.92 1.32
C ALA A 17 6.12 -11.30 2.66
N GLY A 18 6.41 -10.00 2.70
CA GLY A 18 6.90 -9.31 3.90
C GLY A 18 5.86 -8.32 4.42
N PRO A 19 5.32 -8.49 5.65
CA PRO A 19 4.33 -7.56 6.19
C PRO A 19 4.91 -6.16 6.41
N LEU A 20 6.20 -6.06 6.81
CA LEU A 20 6.95 -4.79 6.85
C LEU A 20 6.98 -4.05 5.51
N ASN A 21 7.11 -4.79 4.41
CA ASN A 21 7.13 -4.19 3.07
C ASN A 21 5.76 -3.61 2.71
N VAL A 22 4.67 -4.31 3.07
CA VAL A 22 3.30 -3.80 2.84
C VAL A 22 3.05 -2.52 3.65
N GLY A 23 3.44 -2.52 4.93
CA GLY A 23 3.37 -1.33 5.79
C GLY A 23 4.19 -0.16 5.25
N SER A 24 5.42 -0.42 4.81
CA SER A 24 6.32 0.58 4.23
C SER A 24 5.75 1.19 2.95
N VAL A 25 5.18 0.36 2.05
CA VAL A 25 4.51 0.85 0.84
C VAL A 25 3.30 1.71 1.19
N ALA A 26 2.45 1.27 2.11
CA ALA A 26 1.29 2.06 2.56
C ALA A 26 1.70 3.42 3.16
N ARG A 27 2.79 3.44 3.95
CA ARG A 27 3.36 4.67 4.52
C ARG A 27 3.88 5.62 3.44
N VAL A 28 4.63 5.11 2.47
CA VAL A 28 5.12 5.89 1.33
C VAL A 28 3.96 6.44 0.50
N MET A 29 2.94 5.62 0.21
CA MET A 29 1.75 6.05 -0.51
C MET A 29 1.05 7.21 0.19
N LYS A 30 0.86 7.12 1.51
CA LYS A 30 0.28 8.20 2.32
C LYS A 30 1.09 9.49 2.21
N ASN A 31 2.42 9.41 2.31
CA ASN A 31 3.30 10.58 2.19
C ASN A 31 3.27 11.21 0.79
N MET A 32 2.94 10.44 -0.25
CA MET A 32 2.89 10.87 -1.65
C MET A 32 1.46 11.24 -2.11
N GLY A 33 0.46 11.24 -1.23
CA GLY A 33 -0.93 11.53 -1.62
C GLY A 33 -1.55 10.47 -2.54
N LEU A 34 -1.09 9.22 -2.44
CA LEU A 34 -1.61 8.05 -3.14
C LEU A 34 -2.49 7.24 -2.18
N HIS A 35 -3.67 6.85 -2.65
CA HIS A 35 -4.71 6.30 -1.76
C HIS A 35 -5.30 4.96 -2.20
N GLN A 36 -4.82 4.39 -3.31
CA GLN A 36 -5.40 3.18 -3.90
C GLN A 36 -4.38 2.04 -3.90
N LEU A 37 -4.27 1.33 -2.77
CA LEU A 37 -3.42 0.13 -2.63
C LEU A 37 -4.28 -1.13 -2.81
N VAL A 38 -3.84 -2.04 -3.66
CA VAL A 38 -4.47 -3.34 -3.88
C VAL A 38 -3.44 -4.44 -3.61
N LEU A 39 -3.84 -5.46 -2.85
CA LEU A 39 -3.03 -6.65 -2.61
C LEU A 39 -3.67 -7.82 -3.34
N VAL A 40 -2.86 -8.58 -4.09
CA VAL A 40 -3.28 -9.79 -4.79
C VAL A 40 -2.50 -10.96 -4.22
N ASN A 41 -3.20 -11.99 -3.76
CA ASN A 41 -2.61 -13.20 -3.17
C ASN A 41 -1.49 -12.92 -2.12
N PRO A 42 -1.72 -12.06 -1.11
CA PRO A 42 -0.70 -11.75 -0.11
C PRO A 42 -0.24 -13.03 0.63
N GLN A 43 1.08 -13.19 0.75
CA GLN A 43 1.74 -14.35 1.40
C GLN A 43 2.18 -14.02 2.84
N CYS A 44 1.67 -12.92 3.40
CA CYS A 44 1.96 -12.46 4.76
C CYS A 44 0.73 -11.87 5.44
N ASP A 45 0.77 -11.77 6.77
CA ASP A 45 -0.23 -11.01 7.54
C ASP A 45 0.02 -9.50 7.42
N TYR A 46 -0.54 -8.90 6.37
CA TYR A 46 -0.45 -7.46 6.11
C TYR A 46 -1.31 -6.59 7.06
N LEU A 47 -2.09 -7.19 7.97
CA LEU A 47 -2.85 -6.49 9.00
C LEU A 47 -2.25 -6.64 10.41
N GLY A 48 -1.26 -7.53 10.55
CA GLY A 48 -0.54 -7.82 11.78
C GLY A 48 0.32 -6.65 12.27
N GLU A 49 0.81 -6.77 13.51
CA GLU A 49 1.66 -5.77 14.17
C GLU A 49 2.89 -5.39 13.34
N GLU A 50 3.50 -6.37 12.67
CA GLU A 50 4.72 -6.17 11.89
C GLU A 50 4.50 -5.19 10.72
N ALA A 51 3.30 -5.16 10.13
CA ALA A 51 2.95 -4.22 9.06
C ALA A 51 2.69 -2.78 9.57
N ARG A 52 2.62 -2.58 10.90
CA ARG A 52 2.32 -1.29 11.53
C ARG A 52 3.54 -0.56 12.08
N LEU A 53 4.69 -1.25 12.14
CA LEU A 53 6.00 -0.69 12.48
C LEU A 53 6.37 0.43 11.49
#